data_AF-A0A7G8G264-F1
#
_entry.id   AF-A0A7G8G264-F1
#
_cell.length_a   1.000
_cell.length_b   1.000
_cell.length_c   1.000
_cell.angle_alpha   90.00
_cell.angle_beta   90.00
_cell.angle_gamma   90.00
#
_symmetry.space_group_name_H-M   'P 1'
#
loop_
_entity.id
_entity.type
_entity.pdbx_description
1 polymer ?
#
loop_
_entity_poly.entity_id
_entity_poly.type
_entity_poly.pdbx_seq_one_letter_code
_entity_poly.pdbx_strand_id
1 'polypeptide(L)'
;MSESALIAFTSLVQSDSQLREQVRQAPSPAHVVNLASEKGHVFNQATLMKLQAEKTKHLHDDHLNNASSWGEALLLCFGAHN
;
A
#
# COMPACT_ATOMS: atom_id res chain seq x y z
N MET A 1 -3.21 -10.77 -13.42
CA MET A 1 -3.17 -10.31 -12.01
C MET A 1 -3.78 -8.91 -11.98
N SER A 2 -4.75 -8.65 -11.10
CA SER A 2 -5.72 -7.56 -11.26
C SER A 2 -5.28 -6.26 -10.55
N GLU A 3 -5.00 -5.23 -11.34
CA GLU A 3 -4.79 -3.84 -10.86
C GLU A 3 -6.05 -3.27 -10.19
N SER A 4 -7.24 -3.66 -10.68
CA SER A 4 -8.52 -3.26 -10.08
C SER A 4 -8.72 -3.83 -8.67
N ALA A 5 -8.23 -5.04 -8.38
CA ALA A 5 -8.24 -5.60 -7.03
C ALA A 5 -7.36 -4.78 -6.06
N LEU A 6 -6.21 -4.31 -6.53
CA LEU A 6 -5.32 -3.46 -5.73
C LEU A 6 -5.90 -2.05 -5.51
N ILE A 7 -6.58 -1.47 -6.50
CA ILE A 7 -7.30 -0.20 -6.35
C ILE A 7 -8.43 -0.34 -5.32
N ALA A 8 -9.24 -1.40 -5.41
CA ALA A 8 -10.31 -1.66 -4.44
C ALA A 8 -9.75 -1.86 -3.03
N PHE A 9 -8.64 -2.60 -2.89
CA PHE A 9 -7.96 -2.76 -1.61
C PHE A 9 -7.43 -1.42 -1.07
N THR A 10 -6.89 -0.56 -1.93
CA THR A 10 -6.46 0.79 -1.54
C THR A 10 -7.62 1.62 -0.96
N SER A 11 -8.79 1.59 -1.60
CA SER A 11 -10.00 2.26 -1.08
C SER A 11 -10.48 1.67 0.26
N LEU A 12 -10.32 0.36 0.45
CA LEU A 12 -10.63 -0.28 1.72
C LEU A 12 -9.66 0.16 2.84
N VAL A 13 -8.35 0.22 2.56
CA VAL A 13 -7.34 0.71 3.51
C VAL A 13 -7.57 2.17 3.92
N GLN A 14 -8.07 3.00 3.01
CA GLN A 14 -8.44 4.39 3.32
C GLN A 14 -9.63 4.48 4.27
N SER A 15 -10.65 3.63 4.07
CA SER A 15 -11.90 3.68 4.84
C SER A 15 -11.86 2.89 6.16
N ASP A 16 -10.93 1.94 6.31
CA ASP A 16 -10.76 1.10 7.51
C ASP A 16 -9.46 1.46 8.26
N SER A 17 -9.59 2.11 9.42
CA SER A 17 -8.45 2.53 10.25
C SER A 17 -7.67 1.36 10.85
N GLN A 18 -8.33 0.23 11.15
CA GLN A 18 -7.67 -0.96 11.68
C GLN A 18 -6.87 -1.68 10.60
N LEU A 19 -7.41 -1.76 9.38
CA LEU A 19 -6.68 -2.29 8.23
C LEU A 19 -5.49 -1.40 7.87
N ARG A 20 -5.65 -0.08 7.95
CA ARG A 20 -4.57 0.88 7.75
C ARG A 20 -3.42 0.70 8.73
N GLU A 21 -3.72 0.44 10.00
CA GLU A 21 -2.68 0.14 10.99
C GLU A 21 -1.98 -1.19 10.69
N GLN A 22 -2.71 -2.22 10.27
CA GLN A 22 -2.10 -3.50 9.87
C GLN A 22 -1.16 -3.36 8.67
N VAL A 23 -1.54 -2.53 7.69
CA VAL A 23 -0.66 -2.16 6.57
C VAL A 23 0.56 -1.37 7.06
N ARG A 24 0.38 -0.43 7.98
CA ARG A 24 1.47 0.37 8.58
C ARG A 24 2.51 -0.51 9.27
N GLN A 25 2.05 -1.54 9.97
CA GLN A 25 2.89 -2.47 10.73
C GLN A 25 3.37 -3.65 9.86
N ALA A 26 3.06 -3.67 8.57
CA ALA A 26 3.40 -4.79 7.71
C ALA A 26 4.93 -4.89 7.52
N PRO A 27 5.54 -6.04 7.85
CA PRO A 27 7.00 -6.21 7.77
C PRO A 27 7.51 -6.36 6.33
N SER A 28 6.63 -6.64 5.37
CA SER A 28 7.00 -6.83 3.96
C SER A 28 5.82 -6.67 3.01
N PRO A 29 6.06 -6.45 1.70
CA PRO A 29 5.02 -6.45 0.67
C PRO A 29 4.21 -7.75 0.60
N ALA A 30 4.85 -8.89 0.90
CA ALA A 30 4.18 -10.19 0.96
C ALA A 30 3.06 -10.20 2.02
N HIS A 31 3.29 -9.55 3.16
CA HIS A 31 2.33 -9.47 4.24
C HIS A 31 1.09 -8.67 3.80
N VAL A 32 1.27 -7.60 3.05
CA VAL A 32 0.17 -6.79 2.49
C VAL A 32 -0.62 -7.54 1.43
N VAL A 33 0.06 -8.33 0.59
CA VAL A 33 -0.61 -9.23 -0.38
C VAL A 33 -1.48 -10.27 0.35
N ASN A 34 -0.98 -10.85 1.44
CA ASN A 34 -1.75 -11.81 2.24
C ASN A 34 -2.97 -11.14 2.90
N LEU A 35 -2.79 -9.97 3.52
CA LEU A 35 -3.89 -9.17 4.10
C LEU A 35 -4.95 -8.83 3.05
N ALA A 36 -4.54 -8.44 1.85
CA ALA A 36 -5.47 -8.17 0.76
C ALA A 36 -6.24 -9.43 0.34
N SER A 37 -5.56 -10.58 0.27
CA SER A 37 -6.18 -11.86 -0.06
C SER A 37 -7.22 -12.27 0.99
N GLU A 38 -6.96 -12.05 2.27
CA GLU A 38 -7.93 -12.29 3.37
C GLU A 38 -9.19 -11.42 3.24
N LYS A 39 -9.07 -10.25 2.61
CA LYS A 39 -10.17 -9.34 2.31
C LYS A 39 -10.82 -9.59 0.94
N GLY A 40 -10.42 -10.66 0.22
CA GLY A 40 -10.96 -11.01 -1.09
C GLY A 40 -10.33 -10.25 -2.27
N HIS A 41 -9.25 -9.50 -2.05
CA HIS A 41 -8.53 -8.76 -3.09
C HIS A 41 -7.25 -9.51 -3.49
N VAL A 42 -7.24 -10.09 -4.71
CA VAL A 42 -6.12 -10.92 -5.18
C VAL A 42 -5.23 -10.14 -6.16
N PHE A 43 -4.02 -9.84 -5.73
CA PHE A 43 -2.92 -9.32 -6.55
C PHE A 43 -1.58 -9.88 -6.06
N ASN A 44 -0.51 -9.70 -6.81
CA ASN A 44 0.83 -10.16 -6.41
C ASN A 44 1.72 -8.98 -5.98
N GLN A 45 2.87 -9.31 -5.39
CA GLN A 45 3.84 -8.31 -4.93
C GLN A 45 4.32 -7.39 -6.06
N ALA A 46 4.50 -7.91 -7.28
CA ALA A 46 4.92 -7.11 -8.42
C ALA A 46 3.87 -6.04 -8.79
N THR A 47 2.58 -6.37 -8.75
CA THR A 47 1.49 -5.41 -8.97
C THR A 47 1.47 -4.35 -7.88
N LEU A 48 1.66 -4.74 -6.62
CA LEU A 48 1.75 -3.81 -5.50
C LEU A 48 2.94 -2.83 -5.66
N MET A 49 4.13 -3.35 -5.96
CA MET A 49 5.34 -2.55 -6.15
C MET A 49 5.24 -1.62 -7.37
N LYS A 50 4.62 -2.08 -8.46
CA LYS A 50 4.39 -1.26 -9.65
C LYS A 50 3.49 -0.07 -9.31
N LEU A 51 2.39 -0.29 -8.59
CA LEU A 51 1.51 0.80 -8.17
C LEU A 51 2.22 1.77 -7.23
N GLN A 52 3.01 1.26 -6.29
CA GLN A 52 3.82 2.09 -5.40
C GLN A 52 4.75 3.00 -6.21
N ALA A 53 5.53 2.45 -7.15
CA ALA A 53 6.40 3.25 -8.01
C ALA A 53 5.62 4.30 -8.81
N GLU A 54 4.46 3.95 -9.36
CA GLU A 54 3.59 4.87 -10.10
C GLU A 54 3.02 6.00 -9.23
N LYS A 55 2.72 5.73 -7.95
CA LYS A 55 2.22 6.73 -7.00
C LYS A 55 3.31 7.63 -6.46
N THR A 56 4.53 7.12 -6.31
CA THR A 56 5.65 7.87 -5.76
C THR A 56 6.46 8.63 -6.82
N LYS A 57 6.32 8.33 -8.12
CA LYS A 57 7.08 8.99 -9.21
C LYS A 57 6.95 10.51 -9.28
N HIS A 58 5.92 11.08 -8.64
CA HIS A 58 5.66 12.53 -8.60
C HIS A 58 6.02 13.17 -7.25
N LEU A 59 6.44 12.38 -6.26
CA LEU A 59 6.91 12.90 -4.98
C LEU A 59 8.35 13.42 -5.14
N HIS A 60 8.64 14.59 -4.58
CA HIS A 60 10.00 15.11 -4.49
C HIS A 60 10.85 14.22 -3.57
N ASP A 61 12.16 14.16 -3.80
CA ASP A 61 13.09 13.29 -3.06
C ASP A 61 12.99 13.44 -1.53
N ASP A 62 12.68 14.64 -1.03
CA ASP A 62 12.47 14.92 0.40
C ASP A 62 11.31 14.14 1.03
N HIS A 63 10.26 13.81 0.27
CA HIS A 63 9.13 13.03 0.77
C HIS A 63 9.40 11.52 0.78
N LEU A 64 10.31 11.04 -0.07
CA LEU A 64 10.75 9.64 -0.09
C LEU A 64 11.66 9.32 1.10
N ASN A 65 12.51 10.26 1.50
CA ASN A 65 13.46 10.10 2.61
C ASN A 65 12.81 10.06 4.00
N ASN A 66 11.54 10.49 4.12
CA ASN A 66 10.81 10.48 5.40
C ASN A 66 10.04 9.18 5.68
N ALA A 67 10.02 8.22 4.75
CA ALA A 67 9.47 6.90 5.04
C ALA A 67 10.50 6.08 5.84
N SER A 68 10.32 5.98 7.16
CA SER A 68 11.22 5.24 8.06
C SER A 68 10.97 3.74 8.06
N SER A 69 9.87 3.30 7.44
CA SER A 69 9.46 1.91 7.34
C SER A 69 8.76 1.59 6.01
N TRP A 70 8.76 0.30 5.65
CA TRP A 70 8.03 -0.20 4.48
C TRP A 70 6.53 0.09 4.56
N GLY A 71 5.93 -0.04 5.74
CA GLY A 71 4.51 0.25 5.92
C GLY A 71 4.18 1.74 5.72
N GLU A 72 5.05 2.66 6.13
CA GLU A 72 4.89 4.09 5.83
C GLU A 72 4.98 4.38 4.33
N ALA A 73 5.94 3.78 3.62
CA ALA A 73 6.06 3.93 2.18
C ALA A 73 4.79 3.46 1.45
N LEU A 74 4.15 2.39 1.93
CA LEU A 74 2.88 1.91 1.38
C LEU A 74 1.70 2.81 1.72
N LEU A 75 1.66 3.39 2.92
CA LEU A 75 0.59 4.32 3.30
C LEU A 75 0.59 5.62 2.49
N LEU A 76 1.76 6.12 2.08
CA LEU A 76 1.87 7.22 1.12
C LEU A 76 1.17 6.86 -0.21
N CYS A 77 1.31 5.62 -0.66
CA CYS A 77 0.68 5.14 -1.89
C CYS A 77 -0.84 4.99 -1.76
N PHE A 78 -1.32 4.66 -0.56
CA PHE A 78 -2.74 4.57 -0.24
C PHE A 78 -3.38 5.92 0.09
N GLY A 79 -2.68 7.04 -0.08
CA GLY A 79 -3.27 8.38 0.12
C GLY A 79 -3.60 8.69 1.58
N ALA A 80 -2.97 8.01 2.54
CA ALA A 80 -3.07 8.34 3.95
C ALA A 80 -2.17 9.55 4.27
N HIS A 81 -2.54 10.73 3.76
CA HIS A 81 -1.96 12.01 4.16
C HIS A 81 -2.92 12.65 5.17
N ASN A 82 -2.40 13.06 6.34
CA ASN A 82 -3.05 14.08 7.18
C ASN A 82 -2.65 15.46 6.64
#